data_AF-A0A0C1QP75-F1
#
_entry.id   AF-A0A0C1QP75-F1
#
_cell.length_a   1.000
_cell.length_b   1.000
_cell.length_c   1.000
_cell.angle_alpha   90.00
_cell.angle_beta   90.00
_cell.angle_gamma   90.00
#
_symmetry.space_group_name_H-M   'P 1'
#
loop_
_entity.id
_entity.type
_entity.pdbx_description
1 polymer ?
#
loop_
_entity_poly.entity_id
_entity_poly.type
_entity_poly.pdbx_seq_one_letter_code
_entity_poly.pdbx_strand_id
1 'polypeptide(L)'
;MMRLSKYFLPILKETPIEASVVSHQLMLRSGMIRQLTSGIYNWLPLGLKVLKNIENIIREEMDASGAQEVLMPCIQPAELWKKSGRFGGTDDLSEEMLKMKDRHGNQLLFAPTAEEVISELFNNNTQSYRDLPKNLYQISWKFRDEIRPRFGLMRGREFLMKDAYSFDIDKEAALKTYKTMMQTYINIFNRLGLKAIPVTADSGSIGGDYSHEFHILSETGESTIYYDRELEKHLNSNFDLELFSKYYAADKDKHNPKECKVSEENLLVKKGIEVGHVFYLGQKYSKSLEVTLQGKDGQLIYPHMGCYGIGVSRLIAAIIEASHDEKGIIWPASVAPFSLGLINLKAEDEKCNAACMQVINTIPNVLYDDTSDSAGAKFAKMDLIGLPWQLVVGPRGISTGMVELKNRKTGEKEELSLETAINKLRQC
;
A
#
# COMPACT_ATOMS: atom_id res chain seq x y z
N MET A 1 -11.13 20.98 8.21
CA MET A 1 -10.98 21.70 6.93
C MET A 1 -9.53 22.18 6.78
N MET A 2 -9.02 22.22 5.56
CA MET A 2 -7.74 22.83 5.20
C MET A 2 -7.95 23.90 4.13
N ARG A 3 -7.45 25.13 4.35
CA ARG A 3 -7.46 26.20 3.34
C ARG A 3 -6.31 26.00 2.38
N LEU A 4 -6.59 26.01 1.09
CA LEU A 4 -5.58 25.79 0.06
C LEU A 4 -4.54 26.92 0.04
N SER A 5 -4.94 28.17 0.31
CA SER A 5 -4.01 29.30 0.46
C SER A 5 -2.94 29.12 1.53
N LYS A 6 -3.18 28.24 2.51
CA LYS A 6 -2.26 27.90 3.62
C LYS A 6 -1.66 26.50 3.50
N TYR A 7 -2.06 25.74 2.49
CA TYR A 7 -1.65 24.36 2.32
C TYR A 7 -0.46 24.27 1.37
N PHE A 8 0.58 23.55 1.77
CA PHE A 8 1.74 23.36 0.90
C PHE A 8 1.42 22.31 -0.18
N LEU A 9 1.01 22.80 -1.35
CA LEU A 9 0.63 21.99 -2.50
C LEU A 9 1.28 22.53 -3.80
N PRO A 10 2.59 22.28 -4.01
CA PRO A 10 3.34 22.83 -5.14
C PRO A 10 3.05 22.03 -6.43
N ILE A 11 1.91 22.27 -7.07
CA ILE A 11 1.52 21.56 -8.31
C ILE A 11 2.41 21.95 -9.50
N LEU A 12 2.74 20.96 -10.34
CA LEU A 12 3.49 21.18 -11.58
C LEU A 12 2.53 21.20 -12.78
N LYS A 13 2.70 22.20 -13.65
CA LYS A 13 1.93 22.33 -14.89
C LYS A 13 2.31 21.24 -15.89
N GLU A 14 3.60 21.02 -16.05
CA GLU A 14 4.17 20.06 -17.00
C GLU A 14 4.59 18.78 -16.30
N THR A 15 4.54 17.68 -17.05
CA THR A 15 5.03 16.37 -16.61
C THR A 15 6.55 16.35 -16.63
N PRO A 16 7.24 16.00 -15.53
CA PRO A 16 8.68 15.83 -15.53
C PRO A 16 9.11 14.73 -16.52
N ILE A 17 10.08 15.03 -17.39
CA ILE A 17 10.54 14.14 -18.47
C ILE A 17 11.09 12.82 -17.94
N GLU A 18 11.64 12.83 -16.72
CA GLU A 18 12.20 11.67 -16.03
C GLU A 18 11.17 10.64 -15.55
N ALA A 19 9.87 10.99 -15.52
CA ALA A 19 8.82 10.10 -15.05
C ALA A 19 8.19 9.32 -16.21
N SER A 20 8.48 8.01 -16.29
CA SER A 20 8.03 7.14 -17.39
C SER A 20 6.66 6.49 -17.20
N VAL A 21 6.14 6.44 -15.98
CA VAL A 21 4.85 5.79 -15.64
C VAL A 21 3.86 6.80 -15.09
N VAL A 22 2.58 6.59 -15.36
CA VAL A 22 1.52 7.57 -15.07
C VAL A 22 1.40 7.88 -13.57
N SER A 23 1.54 6.88 -12.71
CA SER A 23 1.56 7.08 -11.26
C SER A 23 2.68 8.02 -10.81
N HIS A 24 3.90 7.82 -11.31
CA HIS A 24 5.04 8.67 -10.99
C HIS A 24 4.81 10.11 -11.48
N GLN A 25 4.34 10.25 -12.73
CA GLN A 25 4.02 11.56 -13.30
C GLN A 25 2.96 12.31 -12.48
N LEU A 26 1.86 11.63 -12.14
CA LEU A 26 0.75 12.22 -11.38
C LEU A 26 1.14 12.54 -9.94
N MET A 27 1.92 11.72 -9.25
CA MET A 27 2.42 12.03 -7.90
C MET A 27 3.35 13.26 -7.89
N LEU A 28 4.18 13.44 -8.91
CA LEU A 28 5.00 14.65 -9.05
C LEU A 28 4.14 15.87 -9.37
N ARG A 29 3.22 15.76 -10.35
CA ARG A 29 2.37 16.88 -10.79
C ARG A 29 1.40 17.34 -9.72
N SER A 30 0.79 16.42 -8.99
CA SER A 30 -0.13 16.72 -7.88
C SER A 30 0.58 17.23 -6.62
N GLY A 31 1.92 17.27 -6.61
CA GLY A 31 2.69 17.72 -5.43
C GLY A 31 2.56 16.75 -4.25
N MET A 32 2.52 15.44 -4.51
CA MET A 32 2.52 14.42 -3.46
C MET A 32 3.92 14.02 -3.02
N ILE A 33 4.88 13.99 -3.96
CA ILE A 33 6.27 13.62 -3.69
C ILE A 33 7.26 14.55 -4.41
N ARG A 34 8.48 14.63 -3.88
CA ARG A 34 9.62 15.28 -4.53
C ARG A 34 10.85 14.40 -4.37
N GLN A 35 11.53 14.10 -5.47
CA GLN A 35 12.75 13.33 -5.41
C GLN A 35 13.85 14.11 -4.67
N LEU A 36 14.48 13.48 -3.69
CA LEU A 36 15.65 14.02 -3.00
C LEU A 36 16.93 13.52 -3.66
N THR A 37 16.97 12.23 -3.98
CA THR A 37 18.03 11.58 -4.76
C THR A 37 17.46 10.33 -5.45
N SER A 38 18.26 9.61 -6.23
CA SER A 38 17.82 8.40 -6.94
C SER A 38 17.10 7.42 -5.99
N GLY A 39 15.83 7.12 -6.28
CA GLY A 39 15.00 6.21 -5.48
C GLY A 39 14.60 6.68 -4.07
N ILE A 40 14.84 7.93 -3.68
CA ILE A 40 14.53 8.46 -2.35
C ILE A 40 13.69 9.74 -2.49
N TYR A 41 12.55 9.79 -1.82
CA TYR A 41 11.53 10.82 -2.03
C TYR A 41 11.10 11.49 -0.72
N ASN A 42 10.95 12.80 -0.78
CA ASN A 42 10.23 13.58 0.22
C ASN A 42 8.72 13.38 0.02
N TRP A 43 8.02 13.13 1.12
CA TRP A 43 6.56 13.07 1.16
C TRP A 43 5.98 14.44 1.47
N LEU A 44 5.23 14.99 0.51
CA LEU A 44 4.55 16.27 0.69
C LEU A 44 3.18 16.06 1.35
N PRO A 45 2.54 17.10 1.93
CA PRO A 45 1.36 16.93 2.77
C PRO A 45 0.21 16.14 2.13
N LEU A 46 -0.05 16.32 0.83
CA LEU A 46 -1.09 15.56 0.13
C LEU A 46 -0.74 14.06 0.05
N GLY A 47 0.50 13.74 -0.34
CA GLY A 47 0.97 12.35 -0.43
C GLY A 47 1.06 11.67 0.94
N LEU A 48 1.51 12.39 1.96
CA LEU A 48 1.62 11.89 3.33
C LEU A 48 0.24 11.56 3.91
N LYS A 49 -0.80 12.35 3.62
CA LYS A 49 -2.17 12.03 4.02
C LYS A 49 -2.66 10.71 3.43
N VAL A 50 -2.44 10.49 2.13
CA VAL A 50 -2.79 9.22 1.47
C VAL A 50 -2.01 8.06 2.09
N LEU A 51 -0.70 8.23 2.31
CA LEU A 51 0.13 7.21 2.95
C LEU A 51 -0.40 6.81 4.33
N LYS A 52 -0.82 7.79 5.14
CA LYS A 52 -1.39 7.54 6.47
C LYS A 52 -2.77 6.89 6.43
N ASN A 53 -3.62 7.22 5.45
CA ASN A 53 -4.90 6.53 5.28
C ASN A 53 -4.70 5.04 4.94
N ILE A 54 -3.75 4.73 4.04
CA ILE A 54 -3.39 3.36 3.68
C ILE A 54 -2.82 2.61 4.89
N GLU A 55 -1.89 3.26 5.62
CA GLU A 55 -1.29 2.71 6.84
C GLU A 55 -2.36 2.31 7.87
N ASN A 56 -3.35 3.17 8.09
CA ASN A 56 -4.43 2.92 9.04
C ASN A 56 -5.31 1.74 8.63
N ILE A 57 -5.69 1.63 7.35
CA ILE A 57 -6.47 0.49 6.85
C ILE A 57 -5.69 -0.83 7.06
N ILE A 58 -4.40 -0.82 6.75
CA ILE A 58 -3.53 -1.99 6.95
C ILE A 58 -3.50 -2.36 8.44
N ARG A 59 -3.25 -1.39 9.33
CA ARG A 59 -3.21 -1.59 10.78
C ARG A 59 -4.51 -2.19 11.30
N GLU A 60 -5.65 -1.62 10.94
CA GLU A 60 -6.97 -2.11 11.37
C GLU A 60 -7.23 -3.57 10.97
N GLU A 61 -6.88 -3.97 9.75
CA GLU A 61 -7.07 -5.36 9.30
C GLU A 61 -6.06 -6.33 9.93
N MET A 62 -4.82 -5.89 10.14
CA MET A 62 -3.81 -6.67 10.85
C MET A 62 -4.22 -6.89 12.31
N ASP A 63 -4.69 -5.86 13.00
CA ASP A 63 -5.18 -5.95 14.38
C ASP A 63 -6.43 -6.84 14.47
N ALA A 64 -7.38 -6.69 13.52
CA ALA A 64 -8.56 -7.54 13.44
C ALA A 64 -8.24 -9.03 13.21
N SER A 65 -7.11 -9.32 12.55
CA SER A 65 -6.62 -10.70 12.36
C SER A 65 -6.00 -11.32 13.63
N GLY A 66 -5.78 -10.52 14.68
CA GLY A 66 -5.10 -10.90 15.90
C GLY A 66 -3.57 -10.75 15.86
N ALA A 67 -3.02 -10.17 14.78
CA ALA A 67 -1.61 -9.79 14.75
C ALA A 67 -1.35 -8.59 15.66
N GLN A 68 -0.14 -8.47 16.19
CA GLN A 68 0.20 -7.47 17.21
C GLN A 68 1.29 -6.53 16.68
N GLU A 69 1.02 -5.22 16.70
CA GLU A 69 1.98 -4.23 16.21
C GLU A 69 3.16 -4.08 17.19
N VAL A 70 4.37 -4.13 16.63
CA VAL A 70 5.65 -3.81 17.27
C VAL A 70 6.38 -2.81 16.38
N LEU A 71 7.44 -2.18 16.89
CA LEU A 71 8.30 -1.31 16.10
C LEU A 71 9.77 -1.69 16.33
N MET A 72 10.39 -2.25 15.29
CA MET A 72 11.79 -2.66 15.30
C MET A 72 12.69 -1.56 14.70
N PRO A 73 13.95 -1.44 15.15
CA PRO A 73 14.85 -0.42 14.66
C PRO A 73 15.22 -0.61 13.19
N CYS A 74 15.30 0.50 12.45
CA CYS A 74 15.78 0.50 11.06
C CYS A 74 17.29 0.24 10.95
N ILE A 75 18.07 0.56 11.99
CA ILE A 75 19.50 0.28 12.05
C ILE A 75 19.71 -0.99 12.85
N GLN A 76 20.31 -2.00 12.22
CA GLN A 76 20.44 -3.35 12.79
C GLN A 76 21.91 -3.78 12.87
N PRO A 77 22.29 -4.56 13.90
CA PRO A 77 23.65 -5.06 14.03
C PRO A 77 23.93 -6.12 12.96
N ALA A 78 25.07 -5.99 12.26
CA ALA A 78 25.51 -6.96 11.27
C ALA A 78 25.68 -8.38 11.85
N GLU A 79 25.99 -8.50 13.14
CA GLU A 79 26.21 -9.78 13.80
C GLU A 79 24.99 -10.70 13.71
N LEU A 80 23.79 -10.15 13.85
CA LEU A 80 22.57 -10.93 13.78
C LEU A 80 22.33 -11.48 12.36
N TRP A 81 22.66 -10.68 11.34
CA TRP A 81 22.60 -11.07 9.93
C TRP A 81 23.70 -12.04 9.50
N LYS A 82 24.84 -12.03 10.21
CA LYS A 82 25.89 -13.04 10.03
C LYS A 82 25.42 -14.40 10.56
N LYS A 83 24.72 -14.44 11.70
CA LYS A 83 24.14 -15.69 12.25
C LYS A 83 23.17 -16.37 11.28
N SER A 84 22.33 -15.60 10.59
CA SER A 84 21.44 -16.15 9.55
C SER A 84 22.15 -16.46 8.22
N GLY A 85 23.41 -16.03 8.05
CA GLY A 85 24.18 -16.19 6.81
C GLY A 85 23.89 -15.14 5.73
N ARG A 86 23.04 -14.15 5.98
CA ARG A 86 22.55 -13.18 4.97
C ARG A 86 23.36 -11.90 4.86
N PHE A 87 24.27 -11.60 5.80
CA PHE A 87 25.09 -10.37 5.75
C PHE A 87 26.10 -10.34 4.58
N GLY A 88 26.63 -11.51 4.19
CA GLY A 88 27.66 -11.66 3.15
C GLY A 88 27.43 -12.90 2.30
N GLY A 89 26.17 -13.31 2.15
CA GLY A 89 25.78 -14.41 1.28
C GLY A 89 25.99 -14.08 -0.20
N THR A 90 25.57 -14.99 -1.06
CA THR A 90 25.53 -14.79 -2.52
C THR A 90 24.12 -14.52 -3.02
N ASP A 91 23.20 -14.16 -2.11
CA ASP A 91 21.84 -13.80 -2.49
C ASP A 91 21.76 -12.32 -2.89
N ASP A 92 20.79 -11.99 -3.74
CA ASP A 92 20.58 -10.62 -4.25
C ASP A 92 20.44 -9.60 -3.10
N LEU A 93 19.86 -10.02 -1.98
CA LEU A 93 19.65 -9.16 -0.81
C LEU A 93 20.96 -8.69 -0.18
N SER A 94 21.99 -9.54 -0.17
CA SER A 94 23.29 -9.19 0.39
C SER A 94 24.01 -8.08 -0.39
N GLU A 95 23.75 -7.98 -1.70
CA GLU A 95 24.24 -6.93 -2.60
C GLU A 95 23.41 -5.64 -2.46
N GLU A 96 22.08 -5.76 -2.30
CA GLU A 96 21.17 -4.64 -2.08
C GLU A 96 21.21 -4.07 -0.64
N MET A 97 21.97 -4.68 0.27
CA MET A 97 22.02 -4.28 1.67
C MET A 97 22.89 -3.04 1.88
N LEU A 98 22.29 -1.95 2.38
CA LEU A 98 23.02 -0.75 2.79
C LEU A 98 23.79 -0.99 4.10
N LYS A 99 25.07 -1.30 3.98
CA LYS A 99 26.00 -1.55 5.09
C LYS A 99 26.67 -0.25 5.55
N MET A 100 26.85 -0.10 6.86
CA MET A 100 27.50 1.07 7.45
C MET A 100 28.37 0.69 8.67
N LYS A 101 29.19 1.63 9.13
CA LYS A 101 29.94 1.52 10.38
C LYS A 101 29.67 2.71 11.27
N ASP A 102 29.52 2.48 12.57
CA ASP A 102 29.48 3.58 13.53
C ASP A 102 30.89 4.12 13.83
N ARG A 103 30.97 5.15 14.67
CA ARG A 103 32.24 5.79 15.08
C ARG A 103 33.19 4.88 15.87
N HIS A 104 32.69 3.74 16.38
CA HIS A 104 33.48 2.74 17.10
C HIS A 104 33.90 1.58 16.18
N GLY A 105 33.51 1.62 14.90
CA GLY A 105 33.82 0.59 13.92
C GLY A 105 32.84 -0.59 13.93
N ASN A 106 31.75 -0.52 14.70
CA ASN A 106 30.74 -1.58 14.72
C ASN A 106 30.04 -1.64 13.37
N GLN A 107 29.91 -2.86 12.82
CA GLN A 107 29.21 -3.08 11.55
C GLN A 107 27.69 -3.06 11.78
N LEU A 108 27.01 -2.19 11.05
CA LEU A 108 25.58 -2.00 11.07
C LEU A 108 25.05 -2.09 9.63
N LEU A 109 23.73 -2.21 9.50
CA LEU A 109 23.04 -2.05 8.23
C LEU A 109 21.72 -1.31 8.42
N PHE A 110 21.22 -0.72 7.33
CA PHE A 110 19.84 -0.29 7.27
C PHE A 110 18.97 -1.48 6.85
N ALA A 111 17.93 -1.77 7.62
CA ALA A 111 17.06 -2.92 7.47
C ALA A 111 16.40 -2.99 6.08
N PRO A 112 16.67 -4.02 5.26
CA PRO A 112 15.90 -4.29 4.05
C PRO A 112 14.64 -5.15 4.34
N THR A 113 14.63 -5.82 5.49
CA THR A 113 13.57 -6.64 6.11
C THR A 113 13.97 -6.89 7.59
N ALA A 114 13.26 -7.75 8.33
CA ALA A 114 13.45 -7.94 9.77
C ALA A 114 13.29 -9.38 10.29
N GLU A 115 13.44 -10.43 9.47
CA GLU A 115 13.33 -11.83 9.95
C GLU A 115 14.30 -12.11 11.12
N GLU A 116 15.52 -11.60 11.03
CA GLU A 116 16.55 -11.73 12.05
C GLU A 116 16.16 -11.08 13.38
N VAL A 117 15.76 -9.81 13.32
CA VAL A 117 15.47 -8.99 14.51
C VAL A 117 14.21 -9.49 15.22
N ILE A 118 13.18 -9.87 14.47
CA ILE A 118 11.95 -10.37 15.07
C ILE A 118 12.15 -11.75 15.70
N SER A 119 12.99 -12.61 15.09
CA SER A 119 13.38 -13.89 15.69
C SER A 119 14.12 -13.70 17.01
N GLU A 120 15.07 -12.77 17.08
CA GLU A 120 15.78 -12.44 18.32
C GLU A 120 14.83 -11.86 19.38
N LEU A 121 13.96 -10.92 18.99
CA LEU A 121 12.95 -10.36 19.88
C LEU A 121 12.03 -11.45 20.44
N PHE A 122 11.52 -12.33 19.58
CA PHE A 122 10.63 -13.42 19.99
C PHE A 122 11.32 -14.39 20.95
N ASN A 123 12.55 -14.82 20.62
CA ASN A 123 13.33 -15.75 21.43
C ASN A 123 13.60 -15.22 22.85
N ASN A 124 13.92 -13.93 22.97
CA ASN A 124 14.23 -13.31 24.26
C ASN A 124 12.99 -13.12 25.17
N ASN A 125 11.79 -13.25 24.63
CA ASN A 125 10.55 -12.93 25.34
C ASN A 125 9.54 -14.09 25.40
N THR A 126 9.88 -15.25 24.86
CA THR A 126 8.99 -16.40 24.77
C THR A 126 9.74 -17.67 25.12
N GLN A 127 9.15 -18.54 25.96
CA GLN A 127 9.85 -19.74 26.46
C GLN A 127 9.08 -21.04 26.25
N SER A 128 7.77 -20.99 26.00
CA SER A 128 6.92 -22.18 25.97
C SER A 128 6.04 -22.25 24.72
N TYR A 129 5.73 -23.47 24.29
CA TYR A 129 4.72 -23.73 23.25
C TYR A 129 3.34 -23.10 23.58
N ARG A 130 3.06 -22.82 24.87
CA ARG A 130 1.80 -22.18 25.31
C ARG A 130 1.64 -20.75 24.85
N ASP A 131 2.75 -20.10 24.48
CA ASP A 131 2.72 -18.76 23.93
C ASP A 131 2.34 -18.75 22.45
N LEU A 132 2.39 -19.91 21.78
CA LEU A 132 2.07 -20.05 20.36
C LEU A 132 0.55 -20.24 20.13
N PRO A 133 0.00 -19.73 19.01
CA PRO A 133 0.69 -18.98 17.96
C PRO A 133 0.89 -17.50 18.34
N LYS A 134 1.94 -16.88 17.79
CA LYS A 134 2.13 -15.41 17.79
C LYS A 134 2.27 -14.90 16.37
N ASN A 135 1.72 -13.72 16.10
CA ASN A 135 1.94 -13.00 14.85
C ASN A 135 2.23 -11.54 15.18
N LEU A 136 3.47 -11.11 14.92
CA LEU A 136 3.96 -9.77 15.23
C LEU A 136 4.20 -9.01 13.93
N TYR A 137 3.81 -7.74 13.86
CA TYR A 137 4.02 -6.94 12.66
C TYR A 137 4.48 -5.53 12.96
N GLN A 138 5.05 -4.86 11.97
CA GLN A 138 5.38 -3.44 12.06
C GLN A 138 5.03 -2.74 10.75
N ILE A 139 4.89 -1.41 10.80
CA ILE A 139 4.92 -0.57 9.61
C ILE A 139 6.12 0.37 9.73
N SER A 140 7.19 0.08 9.00
CA SER A 140 8.48 0.74 9.19
C SER A 140 9.25 0.90 7.89
N TRP A 141 10.06 1.97 7.83
CA TRP A 141 10.92 2.27 6.69
C TRP A 141 11.97 1.18 6.49
N LYS A 142 12.15 0.80 5.23
CA LYS A 142 13.15 -0.16 4.77
C LYS A 142 14.04 0.49 3.74
N PHE A 143 15.24 -0.07 3.58
CA PHE A 143 16.17 0.35 2.55
C PHE A 143 16.70 -0.85 1.76
N ARG A 144 16.61 -0.78 0.43
CA ARG A 144 17.29 -1.69 -0.50
C ARG A 144 18.02 -0.83 -1.52
N ASP A 145 19.32 -1.02 -1.68
CA ASP A 145 20.16 -0.25 -2.61
C ASP A 145 19.99 -0.76 -4.04
N GLU A 146 18.76 -0.65 -4.54
CA GLU A 146 18.37 -1.03 -5.89
C GLU A 146 19.32 -0.39 -6.92
N ILE A 147 19.91 -1.23 -7.77
CA ILE A 147 20.93 -0.82 -8.76
C ILE A 147 20.37 0.20 -9.73
N ARG A 148 19.08 0.06 -10.13
CA ARG A 148 18.40 0.99 -11.04
C ARG A 148 17.03 1.39 -10.51
N PRO A 149 16.96 2.33 -9.57
CA PRO A 149 15.69 2.82 -9.04
C PRO A 149 14.88 3.47 -10.16
N ARG A 150 13.62 3.10 -10.28
CA ARG A 150 12.73 3.54 -11.37
C ARG A 150 11.28 3.59 -10.94
N PHE A 151 10.44 4.17 -11.78
CA PHE A 151 8.99 4.16 -11.61
C PHE A 151 8.50 4.80 -10.29
N GLY A 152 9.18 5.85 -9.83
CA GLY A 152 8.76 6.58 -8.64
C GLY A 152 8.85 5.72 -7.38
N LEU A 153 7.70 5.58 -6.70
CA LEU A 153 7.54 4.80 -5.48
C LEU A 153 7.39 3.29 -5.71
N MET A 154 7.25 2.83 -6.97
CA MET A 154 7.12 1.39 -7.24
C MET A 154 8.43 0.64 -7.01
N ARG A 155 9.56 1.26 -7.39
CA ARG A 155 10.90 0.69 -7.30
C ARG A 155 11.92 1.75 -6.86
N GLY A 156 11.72 2.22 -5.63
CA GLY A 156 12.65 3.11 -4.91
C GLY A 156 13.70 2.36 -4.10
N ARG A 157 14.53 3.10 -3.37
CA ARG A 157 15.52 2.55 -2.43
C ARG A 157 15.05 2.61 -0.98
N GLU A 158 14.50 3.75 -0.57
CA GLU A 158 13.83 3.91 0.72
C GLU A 158 12.33 3.80 0.52
N PHE A 159 11.68 2.88 1.24
CA PHE A 159 10.25 2.59 1.08
C PHE A 159 9.61 2.17 2.39
N LEU A 160 8.31 2.42 2.52
CA LEU A 160 7.54 2.03 3.70
C LEU A 160 6.93 0.65 3.45
N MET A 161 7.16 -0.26 4.40
CA MET A 161 6.65 -1.62 4.32
C MET A 161 5.92 -1.99 5.61
N LYS A 162 4.82 -2.73 5.45
CA LYS A 162 4.26 -3.53 6.53
C LYS A 162 4.83 -4.92 6.43
N ASP A 163 5.59 -5.34 7.40
CA ASP A 163 6.19 -6.67 7.52
C ASP A 163 5.68 -7.34 8.80
N ALA A 164 5.13 -8.55 8.65
CA ALA A 164 4.58 -9.35 9.72
C ALA A 164 5.23 -10.74 9.76
N TYR A 165 5.29 -11.35 10.94
CA TYR A 165 6.02 -12.58 11.20
C TYR A 165 5.25 -13.45 12.19
N SER A 166 4.90 -14.67 11.76
CA SER A 166 4.26 -15.65 12.64
C SER A 166 5.26 -16.63 13.23
N PHE A 167 4.92 -17.14 14.41
CA PHE A 167 5.58 -18.24 15.09
C PHE A 167 4.51 -19.24 15.50
N ASP A 168 4.66 -20.48 15.05
CA ASP A 168 3.66 -21.54 15.16
C ASP A 168 4.33 -22.85 15.62
N ILE A 169 3.57 -23.73 16.27
CA ILE A 169 4.13 -24.93 16.92
C ILE A 169 4.59 -25.99 15.91
N ASP A 170 3.91 -26.08 14.77
CA ASP A 170 4.16 -27.04 13.70
C ASP A 170 3.72 -26.47 12.35
N LYS A 171 3.95 -27.24 11.28
CA LYS A 171 3.58 -26.86 9.91
C LYS A 171 2.07 -26.67 9.74
N GLU A 172 1.23 -27.46 10.39
CA GLU A 172 -0.23 -27.37 10.24
C GLU A 172 -0.75 -26.05 10.82
N ALA A 173 -0.30 -25.69 12.02
CA ALA A 173 -0.60 -24.41 12.65
C ALA A 173 -0.08 -23.23 11.80
N ALA A 174 1.15 -23.31 11.28
CA ALA A 174 1.70 -22.27 10.42
C ALA A 174 0.89 -22.07 9.13
N LEU A 175 0.38 -23.14 8.53
CA LEU A 175 -0.48 -23.05 7.34
C LEU A 175 -1.87 -22.45 7.65
N LYS A 176 -2.36 -22.62 8.88
CA LYS A 176 -3.57 -21.91 9.33
C LYS A 176 -3.31 -20.40 9.44
N THR A 177 -2.20 -19.99 10.06
CA THR A 177 -1.80 -18.57 10.16
C THR A 177 -1.54 -17.95 8.78
N TYR A 178 -0.91 -18.71 7.87
CA TYR A 178 -0.73 -18.32 6.46
C TYR A 178 -2.06 -18.02 5.77
N LYS A 179 -3.07 -18.89 5.92
CA LYS A 179 -4.42 -18.67 5.35
C LYS A 179 -5.11 -17.45 5.96
N THR A 180 -4.96 -17.23 7.26
CA THR A 180 -5.44 -16.00 7.91
C THR A 180 -4.82 -14.77 7.26
N MET A 181 -3.51 -14.74 7.06
CA MET A 181 -2.83 -13.60 6.42
C MET A 181 -3.23 -13.40 4.96
N MET A 182 -3.42 -14.49 4.20
CA MET A 182 -3.97 -14.41 2.85
C MET A 182 -5.34 -13.71 2.83
N GLN A 183 -6.25 -14.09 3.73
CA GLN A 183 -7.56 -13.45 3.83
C GLN A 183 -7.46 -11.99 4.29
N THR A 184 -6.62 -11.71 5.29
CA THR A 184 -6.37 -10.34 5.77
C THR A 184 -5.88 -9.44 4.64
N TYR A 185 -4.99 -9.93 3.77
CA TYR A 185 -4.51 -9.17 2.62
C TYR A 185 -5.62 -8.88 1.61
N ILE A 186 -6.47 -9.87 1.31
CA ILE A 186 -7.65 -9.68 0.46
C ILE A 186 -8.54 -8.57 1.02
N ASN A 187 -8.82 -8.59 2.33
CA ASN A 187 -9.62 -7.54 2.97
C ASN A 187 -8.97 -6.16 2.86
N ILE A 188 -7.65 -6.07 3.11
CA ILE A 188 -6.88 -4.83 2.97
C ILE A 188 -7.04 -4.29 1.54
N PHE A 189 -6.74 -5.09 0.51
CA PHE A 189 -6.77 -4.60 -0.87
C PHE A 189 -8.19 -4.22 -1.30
N ASN A 190 -9.22 -4.96 -0.89
CA ASN A 190 -10.62 -4.59 -1.13
C ASN A 190 -10.96 -3.23 -0.51
N ARG A 191 -10.57 -2.98 0.75
CA ARG A 191 -10.77 -1.69 1.43
C ARG A 191 -9.99 -0.54 0.80
N LEU A 192 -8.85 -0.83 0.18
CA LEU A 192 -8.06 0.13 -0.60
C LEU A 192 -8.66 0.40 -2.00
N GLY A 193 -9.75 -0.27 -2.37
CA GLY A 193 -10.35 -0.16 -3.70
C GLY A 193 -9.52 -0.84 -4.80
N LEU A 194 -8.63 -1.75 -4.41
CA LEU A 194 -7.75 -2.50 -5.29
C LEU A 194 -8.26 -3.92 -5.52
N LYS A 195 -7.95 -4.45 -6.70
CA LYS A 195 -8.30 -5.82 -7.11
C LYS A 195 -7.03 -6.63 -7.22
N ALA A 196 -6.56 -7.14 -6.09
CA ALA A 196 -5.34 -7.90 -6.02
C ALA A 196 -5.61 -9.39 -6.24
N ILE A 197 -4.92 -9.98 -7.23
CA ILE A 197 -4.99 -11.41 -7.53
C ILE A 197 -3.87 -12.11 -6.76
N PRO A 198 -4.18 -13.02 -5.83
CA PRO A 198 -3.17 -13.90 -5.25
C PRO A 198 -2.70 -14.90 -6.32
N VAL A 199 -1.40 -14.97 -6.56
CA VAL A 199 -0.77 -15.89 -7.50
C VAL A 199 0.23 -16.75 -6.75
N THR A 200 0.31 -18.03 -7.09
CA THR A 200 1.40 -18.88 -6.58
C THR A 200 2.73 -18.36 -7.12
N ALA A 201 3.70 -18.13 -6.23
CA ALA A 201 4.95 -17.45 -6.55
C ALA A 201 6.18 -18.23 -6.06
N ASP A 202 7.37 -17.79 -6.48
CA ASP A 202 8.61 -18.34 -5.93
C ASP A 202 8.88 -17.83 -4.52
N SER A 203 9.62 -18.61 -3.73
CA SER A 203 10.00 -18.22 -2.38
C SER A 203 11.32 -17.44 -2.32
N GLY A 204 12.06 -17.38 -3.44
CA GLY A 204 13.27 -16.57 -3.60
C GLY A 204 14.32 -16.78 -2.51
N SER A 205 15.06 -15.72 -2.18
CA SER A 205 16.08 -15.72 -1.12
C SER A 205 15.50 -15.86 0.29
N ILE A 206 14.21 -15.54 0.46
CA ILE A 206 13.47 -15.67 1.71
C ILE A 206 13.26 -17.16 2.06
N GLY A 207 13.02 -18.01 1.06
CA GLY A 207 12.90 -19.48 1.19
C GLY A 207 11.52 -19.96 1.65
N GLY A 208 11.27 -21.27 1.58
CA GLY A 208 10.00 -21.90 1.97
C GLY A 208 9.28 -22.66 0.84
N ASP A 209 8.26 -23.44 1.22
CA ASP A 209 7.50 -24.32 0.30
C ASP A 209 6.18 -23.69 -0.20
N TYR A 210 5.65 -22.70 0.51
CA TYR A 210 4.39 -22.02 0.15
C TYR A 210 4.60 -20.51 0.10
N SER A 211 4.24 -19.93 -1.03
CA SER A 211 4.48 -18.52 -1.35
C SER A 211 3.37 -18.02 -2.28
N HIS A 212 2.74 -16.89 -1.94
CA HIS A 212 1.78 -16.21 -2.82
C HIS A 212 2.06 -14.71 -2.88
N GLU A 213 2.16 -14.20 -4.10
CA GLU A 213 2.22 -12.78 -4.39
C GLU A 213 0.83 -12.24 -4.71
N PHE A 214 0.58 -10.98 -4.36
CA PHE A 214 -0.67 -10.28 -4.65
C PHE A 214 -0.42 -9.24 -5.73
N HIS A 215 -1.08 -9.40 -6.88
CA HIS A 215 -0.84 -8.59 -8.08
C HIS A 215 -2.03 -7.72 -8.45
N ILE A 216 -1.77 -6.44 -8.71
CA ILE A 216 -2.71 -5.54 -9.39
C ILE A 216 -2.44 -5.62 -10.89
N LEU A 217 -3.46 -5.93 -11.68
CA LEU A 217 -3.35 -5.93 -13.14
C LEU A 217 -2.97 -4.54 -13.65
N SER A 218 -1.85 -4.45 -14.37
CA SER A 218 -1.40 -3.21 -15.00
C SER A 218 -0.41 -3.50 -16.12
N GLU A 219 -0.52 -2.79 -17.24
CA GLU A 219 0.42 -2.90 -18.37
C GLU A 219 1.85 -2.47 -18.00
N THR A 220 1.99 -1.60 -16.99
CA THR A 220 3.28 -1.14 -16.44
C THR A 220 3.89 -2.10 -15.42
N GLY A 221 3.20 -3.21 -15.12
CA GLY A 221 3.66 -4.24 -14.18
C GLY A 221 4.93 -4.96 -14.65
N GLU A 222 5.82 -5.24 -13.71
CA GLU A 222 7.08 -5.96 -14.01
C GLU A 222 6.86 -7.48 -14.10
N SER A 223 5.91 -8.02 -13.34
CA SER A 223 5.63 -9.46 -13.28
C SER A 223 4.68 -9.90 -14.38
N THR A 224 4.88 -11.11 -14.90
CA THR A 224 3.96 -11.75 -15.85
C THR A 224 3.20 -12.83 -15.09
N ILE A 225 1.87 -12.72 -15.05
CA ILE A 225 1.02 -13.68 -14.34
C ILE A 225 0.11 -14.43 -15.31
N TYR A 226 -0.14 -15.70 -14.98
CA TYR A 226 -1.02 -16.63 -15.67
C TYR A 226 -2.21 -16.94 -14.78
N TYR A 227 -3.43 -16.66 -15.22
CA TYR A 227 -4.62 -16.93 -14.42
C TYR A 227 -5.84 -17.31 -15.25
N ASP A 228 -6.79 -17.98 -14.62
CA ASP A 228 -8.06 -18.36 -15.21
C ASP A 228 -8.92 -17.11 -15.52
N ARG A 229 -9.38 -16.97 -16.77
CA ARG A 229 -10.28 -15.90 -17.22
C ARG A 229 -11.52 -15.76 -16.34
N GLU A 230 -12.06 -16.85 -15.81
CA GLU A 230 -13.25 -16.81 -14.97
C GLU A 230 -13.05 -15.97 -13.71
N LEU A 231 -11.82 -15.85 -13.22
CA LEU A 231 -11.47 -15.02 -12.08
C LEU A 231 -11.82 -13.53 -12.32
N GLU A 232 -11.74 -13.04 -13.56
CA GLU A 232 -12.11 -11.66 -13.90
C GLU A 232 -13.58 -11.34 -13.66
N LYS A 233 -14.47 -12.32 -13.86
CA LYS A 233 -15.92 -12.14 -13.62
C LYS A 233 -16.19 -11.86 -12.16
N HIS A 234 -15.36 -12.43 -11.31
CA HIS A 234 -15.47 -12.23 -9.90
C HIS A 234 -14.81 -10.91 -9.49
N LEU A 235 -13.89 -10.29 -10.26
CA LEU A 235 -13.03 -9.14 -9.85
C LEU A 235 -13.76 -7.90 -9.29
N ASN A 236 -15.08 -7.82 -9.50
CA ASN A 236 -15.96 -6.77 -8.94
C ASN A 236 -16.75 -7.23 -7.69
N SER A 237 -16.41 -8.43 -7.22
CA SER A 237 -16.81 -9.21 -6.05
C SER A 237 -16.47 -8.59 -4.70
N ASN A 238 -17.25 -8.75 -3.63
CA ASN A 238 -16.61 -8.91 -2.32
C ASN A 238 -16.00 -10.31 -2.28
N PHE A 239 -14.69 -10.39 -2.48
CA PHE A 239 -13.96 -11.66 -2.55
C PHE A 239 -13.43 -12.15 -1.22
N ASP A 240 -13.27 -13.47 -1.15
CA ASP A 240 -12.53 -14.16 -0.12
C ASP A 240 -11.54 -15.18 -0.71
N LEU A 241 -10.71 -15.73 0.18
CA LEU A 241 -9.70 -16.73 -0.13
C LEU A 241 -10.32 -18.04 -0.65
N GLU A 242 -11.53 -18.40 -0.20
CA GLU A 242 -12.19 -19.63 -0.63
C GLU A 242 -12.50 -19.57 -2.14
N LEU A 243 -12.99 -18.42 -2.61
CA LEU A 243 -13.25 -18.21 -4.03
C LEU A 243 -11.95 -18.24 -4.84
N PHE A 244 -10.88 -17.56 -4.40
CA PHE A 244 -9.59 -17.58 -5.10
C PHE A 244 -9.00 -18.98 -5.23
N SER A 245 -9.13 -19.82 -4.20
CA SER A 245 -8.59 -21.18 -4.19
C SER A 245 -9.21 -22.11 -5.26
N LYS A 246 -10.34 -21.73 -5.85
CA LYS A 246 -11.02 -22.50 -6.90
C LYS A 246 -10.43 -22.25 -8.30
N TYR A 247 -9.67 -21.18 -8.49
CA TYR A 247 -9.13 -20.77 -9.78
C TYR A 247 -7.62 -20.91 -9.84
N TYR A 248 -7.11 -21.17 -11.04
CA TYR A 248 -5.67 -21.21 -11.28
C TYR A 248 -5.12 -19.78 -11.37
N ALA A 249 -4.04 -19.52 -10.62
CA ALA A 249 -3.28 -18.28 -10.72
C ALA A 249 -1.81 -18.53 -10.30
N ALA A 250 -0.87 -18.23 -11.20
CA ALA A 250 0.55 -18.46 -10.99
C ALA A 250 1.39 -17.34 -11.63
N ASP A 251 2.50 -17.00 -10.98
CA ASP A 251 3.57 -16.23 -11.62
C ASP A 251 4.23 -17.05 -12.75
N LYS A 252 4.88 -16.38 -13.71
CA LYS A 252 5.60 -17.01 -14.82
C LYS A 252 6.56 -18.12 -14.39
N ASP A 253 7.21 -17.99 -13.23
CA ASP A 253 8.25 -18.92 -12.77
C ASP A 253 7.62 -20.16 -12.11
N LYS A 254 6.32 -20.11 -11.78
CA LYS A 254 5.53 -21.25 -11.27
C LYS A 254 4.52 -21.79 -12.27
N HIS A 255 4.31 -21.11 -13.40
CA HIS A 255 3.42 -21.62 -14.43
C HIS A 255 4.02 -22.85 -15.11
N ASN A 256 3.31 -23.98 -15.03
CA ASN A 256 3.66 -25.21 -15.72
C ASN A 256 2.52 -25.60 -16.67
N PRO A 257 2.70 -25.47 -17.99
CA PRO A 257 1.67 -25.82 -18.97
C PRO A 257 1.17 -27.28 -18.87
N LYS A 258 2.00 -28.20 -18.38
CA LYS A 258 1.64 -29.63 -18.24
C LYS A 258 0.74 -29.92 -17.03
N GLU A 259 0.78 -29.06 -16.02
CA GLU A 259 0.02 -29.21 -14.77
C GLU A 259 -1.16 -28.22 -14.68
N CYS A 260 -1.21 -27.25 -15.59
CA CYS A 260 -2.30 -26.30 -15.70
C CYS A 260 -3.57 -27.00 -16.19
N LYS A 261 -4.64 -26.93 -15.38
CA LYS A 261 -5.95 -27.52 -15.70
C LYS A 261 -6.87 -26.57 -16.48
N VAL A 262 -6.44 -25.32 -16.69
CA VAL A 262 -7.19 -24.32 -17.45
C VAL A 262 -6.87 -24.50 -18.94
N SER A 263 -7.89 -24.48 -19.80
CA SER A 263 -7.69 -24.56 -21.24
C SER A 263 -6.94 -23.33 -21.77
N GLU A 264 -6.16 -23.50 -22.85
CA GLU A 264 -5.37 -22.40 -23.44
C GLU A 264 -6.22 -21.17 -23.80
N GLU A 265 -7.47 -21.39 -24.22
CA GLU A 265 -8.43 -20.32 -24.53
C GLU A 265 -8.88 -19.50 -23.31
N ASN A 266 -8.84 -20.10 -22.11
CA ASN A 266 -9.27 -19.50 -20.85
C ASN A 266 -8.08 -19.06 -19.97
N LEU A 267 -6.86 -19.42 -20.33
CA LEU A 267 -5.66 -18.97 -19.63
C LEU A 267 -5.28 -17.57 -20.11
N LEU A 268 -5.38 -16.59 -19.22
CA LEU A 268 -4.94 -15.22 -19.48
C LEU A 268 -3.50 -15.01 -19.05
N VAL A 269 -2.76 -14.27 -19.87
CA VAL A 269 -1.40 -13.81 -19.57
C VAL A 269 -1.42 -12.28 -19.50
N LYS A 270 -1.14 -11.73 -18.33
CA LYS A 270 -1.13 -10.27 -18.11
C LYS A 270 0.09 -9.83 -17.32
N LYS A 271 0.32 -8.51 -17.34
CA LYS A 271 1.29 -7.84 -16.48
C LYS A 271 0.64 -7.43 -15.16
N GLY A 272 1.42 -7.54 -14.08
CA GLY A 272 0.98 -7.27 -12.72
C GLY A 272 2.00 -6.46 -11.91
N ILE A 273 1.50 -5.63 -11.00
CA ILE A 273 2.28 -4.94 -9.98
C ILE A 273 2.13 -5.73 -8.67
N GLU A 274 3.22 -6.31 -8.19
CA GLU A 274 3.27 -6.99 -6.90
C GLU A 274 3.13 -5.96 -5.76
N VAL A 275 2.04 -6.05 -4.98
CA VAL A 275 1.74 -5.13 -3.88
C VAL A 275 1.87 -5.77 -2.49
N GLY A 276 1.95 -7.10 -2.44
CA GLY A 276 2.19 -7.83 -1.21
C GLY A 276 2.59 -9.28 -1.47
N HIS A 277 3.21 -9.90 -0.47
CA HIS A 277 3.74 -11.25 -0.56
C HIS A 277 3.58 -11.94 0.79
N VAL A 278 3.11 -13.18 0.78
CA VAL A 278 3.05 -14.05 1.96
C VAL A 278 3.92 -15.29 1.76
N PHE A 279 4.64 -15.69 2.80
CA PHE A 279 5.55 -16.83 2.79
C PHE A 279 5.33 -17.71 4.02
N TYR A 280 5.45 -19.02 3.82
CA TYR A 280 5.73 -19.97 4.88
C TYR A 280 7.22 -20.33 4.88
N LEU A 281 7.94 -19.92 5.91
CA LEU A 281 9.40 -20.05 6.02
C LEU A 281 9.84 -21.37 6.64
N GLY A 282 8.91 -22.12 7.23
CA GLY A 282 9.23 -23.31 8.02
C GLY A 282 10.16 -22.97 9.17
N GLN A 283 11.20 -23.79 9.36
CA GLN A 283 12.14 -23.61 10.46
C GLN A 283 13.46 -22.95 10.03
N LYS A 284 13.50 -22.29 8.86
CA LYS A 284 14.74 -21.74 8.29
C LYS A 284 15.45 -20.80 9.29
N TYR A 285 14.73 -19.79 9.77
CA TYR A 285 15.28 -18.77 10.66
C TYR A 285 15.34 -19.25 12.12
N SER A 286 14.33 -20.01 12.57
CA SER A 286 14.35 -20.53 13.94
C SER A 286 15.53 -21.47 14.17
N LYS A 287 15.90 -22.30 13.19
CA LYS A 287 17.11 -23.14 13.29
C LYS A 287 18.41 -22.34 13.20
N SER A 288 18.54 -21.42 12.23
CA SER A 288 19.80 -20.68 12.04
C SER A 288 20.08 -19.68 13.17
N LEU A 289 19.04 -19.16 13.81
CA LEU A 289 19.13 -18.20 14.92
C LEU A 289 18.92 -18.85 16.29
N GLU A 290 18.85 -20.18 16.34
CA GLU A 290 18.66 -20.97 17.57
C GLU A 290 17.45 -20.54 18.42
N VAL A 291 16.36 -20.14 17.75
CA VAL A 291 15.10 -19.77 18.39
C VAL A 291 14.42 -21.04 18.88
N THR A 292 14.38 -21.25 20.19
CA THR A 292 13.84 -22.49 20.78
C THR A 292 12.78 -22.21 21.84
N LEU A 293 11.83 -23.13 21.95
CA LEU A 293 10.76 -23.09 22.94
C LEU A 293 10.64 -24.46 23.61
N GLN A 294 10.19 -24.50 24.86
CA GLN A 294 9.81 -25.73 25.51
C GLN A 294 8.52 -26.29 24.87
N GLY A 295 8.61 -27.49 24.30
CA GLY A 295 7.52 -28.25 23.69
C GLY A 295 6.59 -28.91 24.71
N LYS A 296 5.51 -29.53 24.21
CA LYS A 296 4.49 -30.20 25.05
C LYS A 296 5.03 -31.36 25.87
N ASP A 297 6.06 -32.02 25.35
CA ASP A 297 6.78 -33.15 25.93
C ASP A 297 8.00 -32.71 26.78
N GLY A 298 8.20 -31.41 26.96
CA GLY A 298 9.35 -30.84 27.66
C GLY A 298 10.62 -30.73 26.81
N GLN A 299 10.63 -31.24 25.57
CA GLN A 299 11.77 -31.11 24.65
C GLN A 299 11.79 -29.74 23.98
N LEU A 300 12.98 -29.25 23.62
CA LEU A 300 13.09 -28.01 22.86
C LEU A 300 12.61 -28.21 21.42
N ILE A 301 11.79 -27.27 20.96
CA ILE A 301 11.30 -27.21 19.58
C ILE A 301 11.77 -25.92 18.91
N TYR A 302 11.94 -25.98 17.59
CA TYR A 302 12.10 -24.80 16.74
C TYR A 302 10.73 -24.42 16.17
N PRO A 303 10.18 -23.23 16.48
CA PRO A 303 8.89 -22.82 15.94
C PRO A 303 8.95 -22.73 14.41
N HIS A 304 7.83 -23.04 13.77
CA HIS A 304 7.61 -22.77 12.36
C HIS A 304 7.29 -21.29 12.18
N MET A 305 7.85 -20.68 11.14
CA MET A 305 7.69 -19.26 10.87
C MET A 305 6.98 -18.99 9.56
N GLY A 306 6.28 -17.87 9.50
CA GLY A 306 5.81 -17.22 8.27
C GLY A 306 6.26 -15.77 8.22
N CYS A 307 6.35 -15.18 7.03
CA CYS A 307 6.53 -13.74 6.89
C CYS A 307 5.61 -13.15 5.82
N TYR A 308 5.14 -11.93 6.04
CA TYR A 308 4.06 -11.33 5.28
C TYR A 308 4.37 -9.84 5.03
N GLY A 309 4.74 -9.49 3.80
CA GLY A 309 5.08 -8.12 3.37
C GLY A 309 3.96 -7.43 2.58
N ILE A 310 3.74 -6.13 2.81
CA ILE A 310 2.97 -5.21 1.94
C ILE A 310 3.80 -3.96 1.72
N GLY A 311 4.01 -3.59 0.45
CA GLY A 311 4.69 -2.34 0.09
C GLY A 311 3.75 -1.14 0.27
N VAL A 312 3.69 -0.56 1.48
CA VAL A 312 2.76 0.53 1.82
C VAL A 312 2.97 1.76 0.93
N SER A 313 4.21 2.17 0.70
CA SER A 313 4.48 3.29 -0.23
C SER A 313 4.21 2.93 -1.69
N ARG A 314 4.45 1.67 -2.08
CA ARG A 314 4.18 1.16 -3.44
C ARG A 314 2.68 1.16 -3.74
N LEU A 315 1.82 0.91 -2.75
CA LEU A 315 0.37 0.90 -2.91
C LEU A 315 -0.20 2.22 -3.44
N ILE A 316 0.41 3.36 -3.11
CA ILE A 316 -0.05 4.66 -3.62
C ILE A 316 0.10 4.72 -5.14
N ALA A 317 1.25 4.26 -5.65
CA ALA A 317 1.47 4.19 -7.09
C ALA A 317 0.52 3.18 -7.73
N ALA A 318 0.33 2.00 -7.14
CA ALA A 318 -0.57 0.98 -7.65
C ALA A 318 -2.03 1.45 -7.71
N ILE A 319 -2.51 2.21 -6.73
CA ILE A 319 -3.86 2.80 -6.74
C ILE A 319 -4.00 3.80 -7.88
N ILE A 320 -2.99 4.64 -8.13
CA ILE A 320 -3.02 5.60 -9.23
C ILE A 320 -2.97 4.88 -10.58
N GLU A 321 -2.12 3.87 -10.76
CA GLU A 321 -2.09 3.06 -11.98
C GLU A 321 -3.46 2.44 -12.26
N ALA A 322 -4.15 1.94 -11.22
CA ALA A 322 -5.49 1.36 -11.34
C ALA A 322 -6.62 2.39 -11.44
N SER A 323 -6.40 3.66 -11.07
CA SER A 323 -7.45 4.66 -10.95
C SER A 323 -6.97 6.07 -11.29
N HIS A 324 -6.95 6.36 -12.58
CA HIS A 324 -6.68 7.68 -13.14
C HIS A 324 -7.42 7.87 -14.48
N ASP A 325 -7.47 9.11 -14.96
CA ASP A 325 -7.91 9.47 -16.31
C ASP A 325 -7.00 10.56 -16.90
N GLU A 326 -7.39 11.14 -18.04
CA GLU A 326 -6.61 12.18 -18.71
C GLU A 326 -6.46 13.48 -17.89
N LYS A 327 -7.31 13.70 -16.88
CA LYS A 327 -7.32 14.91 -16.06
C LYS A 327 -6.54 14.73 -14.76
N GLY A 328 -6.39 13.51 -14.27
CA GLY A 328 -5.53 13.19 -13.14
C GLY A 328 -5.96 11.97 -12.34
N ILE A 329 -5.70 12.03 -11.05
CA ILE A 329 -5.93 10.90 -10.14
C ILE A 329 -7.43 10.72 -9.87
N ILE A 330 -7.86 9.50 -9.58
CA ILE A 330 -9.20 9.19 -9.04
C ILE A 330 -9.01 8.37 -7.77
N TRP A 331 -9.17 8.98 -6.60
CA TRP A 331 -8.99 8.23 -5.35
C TRP A 331 -10.20 7.37 -4.99
N PRO A 332 -10.02 6.11 -4.56
CA PRO A 332 -10.99 5.43 -3.72
C PRO A 332 -11.24 6.28 -2.46
N ALA A 333 -12.51 6.40 -2.06
CA ALA A 333 -12.90 7.30 -0.96
C ALA A 333 -12.18 6.98 0.36
N SER A 334 -11.88 5.70 0.60
CA SER A 334 -11.19 5.22 1.81
C SER A 334 -9.75 5.72 1.97
N VAL A 335 -9.07 6.06 0.86
CA VAL A 335 -7.67 6.51 0.88
C VAL A 335 -7.48 7.97 0.50
N ALA A 336 -8.53 8.63 0.00
CA ALA A 336 -8.48 10.01 -0.45
C ALA A 336 -7.95 10.95 0.65
N PRO A 337 -7.04 11.90 0.31
CA PRO A 337 -6.44 12.78 1.32
C PRO A 337 -7.46 13.75 1.94
N PHE A 338 -8.48 14.09 1.15
CA PHE A 338 -9.65 14.89 1.53
C PHE A 338 -10.89 14.25 0.88
N SER A 339 -12.03 14.28 1.57
CA SER A 339 -13.30 13.75 1.02
C SER A 339 -13.91 14.69 -0.02
N LEU A 340 -13.65 15.99 0.13
CA LEU A 340 -14.26 17.04 -0.69
C LEU A 340 -13.25 18.15 -1.05
N GLY A 341 -13.21 18.50 -2.34
CA GLY A 341 -12.67 19.76 -2.83
C GLY A 341 -13.75 20.83 -2.90
N LEU A 342 -13.74 21.79 -1.99
CA LEU A 342 -14.68 22.91 -1.97
C LEU A 342 -14.09 24.09 -2.74
N ILE A 343 -14.72 24.47 -3.86
CA ILE A 343 -14.21 25.49 -4.78
C ILE A 343 -15.03 26.78 -4.61
N ASN A 344 -14.40 27.85 -4.13
CA ASN A 344 -15.03 29.17 -4.11
C ASN A 344 -14.59 29.97 -5.34
N LEU A 345 -15.54 30.25 -6.24
CA LEU A 345 -15.27 31.01 -7.47
C LEU A 345 -15.09 32.51 -7.23
N LYS A 346 -15.51 33.02 -6.06
CA LYS A 346 -15.36 34.43 -5.69
C LYS A 346 -15.15 34.57 -4.18
N ALA A 347 -13.90 34.38 -3.74
CA ALA A 347 -13.53 34.38 -2.31
C ALA A 347 -13.75 35.73 -1.59
N GLU A 348 -13.91 36.82 -2.33
CA GLU A 348 -14.24 38.14 -1.78
C GLU A 348 -15.74 38.36 -1.58
N ASP A 349 -16.59 37.47 -2.10
CA ASP A 349 -18.04 37.58 -1.99
C ASP A 349 -18.56 36.97 -0.68
N GLU A 350 -19.22 37.81 0.13
CA GLU A 350 -19.72 37.41 1.46
C GLU A 350 -20.72 36.24 1.40
N LYS A 351 -21.60 36.21 0.40
CA LYS A 351 -22.60 35.13 0.26
C LYS A 351 -21.94 33.81 -0.12
N CYS A 352 -20.98 33.83 -1.04
CA CYS A 352 -20.19 32.65 -1.38
C CYS A 352 -19.40 32.14 -0.16
N ASN A 353 -18.79 33.05 0.61
CA ASN A 353 -18.08 32.69 1.83
C ASN A 353 -19.01 32.06 2.88
N ALA A 354 -20.19 32.63 3.10
CA ALA A 354 -21.17 32.08 4.04
C ALA A 354 -21.59 30.65 3.65
N ALA A 355 -21.90 30.42 2.36
CA ALA A 355 -22.23 29.09 1.86
C ALA A 355 -21.08 28.09 2.03
N CYS A 356 -19.84 28.48 1.70
CA CYS A 356 -18.66 27.65 1.93
C CYS A 356 -18.48 27.31 3.41
N MET A 357 -18.66 28.27 4.33
CA MET A 357 -18.54 28.04 5.76
C MET A 357 -19.61 27.06 6.29
N GLN A 358 -20.83 27.10 5.76
CA GLN A 358 -21.86 26.13 6.09
C GLN A 358 -21.43 24.69 5.73
N VAL A 359 -20.83 24.50 4.55
CA VAL A 359 -20.28 23.20 4.13
C VAL A 359 -19.13 22.78 5.03
N ILE A 360 -18.19 23.68 5.30
CA ILE A 360 -16.99 23.43 6.11
C ILE A 360 -17.32 23.01 7.55
N ASN A 361 -18.36 23.60 8.13
CA ASN A 361 -18.81 23.28 9.50
C ASN A 361 -19.55 21.93 9.56
N THR A 362 -19.91 21.37 8.41
CA THR A 362 -20.81 20.23 8.31
C THR A 362 -20.11 18.98 7.79
N ILE A 363 -19.22 19.14 6.80
CA ILE A 363 -18.54 18.04 6.13
C ILE A 363 -17.13 17.92 6.71
N PRO A 364 -16.72 16.74 7.22
CA PRO A 364 -15.36 16.54 7.69
C PRO A 364 -14.37 16.48 6.52
N ASN A 365 -13.09 16.67 6.81
CA ASN A 365 -11.99 16.46 5.86
C ASN A 365 -12.10 17.20 4.49
N VAL A 366 -12.54 18.46 4.52
CA VAL A 366 -12.65 19.34 3.33
C VAL A 366 -11.33 20.05 3.01
N LEU A 367 -10.92 20.04 1.73
CA LEU A 367 -9.93 20.96 1.16
C LEU A 367 -10.65 22.15 0.52
N TYR A 368 -10.45 23.34 1.08
CA TYR A 368 -11.12 24.56 0.65
C TYR A 368 -10.21 25.41 -0.26
N ASP A 369 -10.54 25.50 -1.55
CA ASP A 369 -9.85 26.38 -2.50
C ASP A 369 -10.36 27.82 -2.38
N ASP A 370 -9.70 28.56 -1.48
CA ASP A 370 -9.87 29.98 -1.22
C ASP A 370 -8.87 30.88 -1.96
N THR A 371 -8.16 30.35 -2.96
CA THR A 371 -7.16 31.14 -3.71
C THR A 371 -7.83 32.14 -4.65
N SER A 372 -7.07 33.12 -5.14
CA SER A 372 -7.51 34.08 -6.16
C SER A 372 -7.36 33.56 -7.60
N ASP A 373 -7.17 32.25 -7.78
CA ASP A 373 -7.00 31.64 -9.10
C ASP A 373 -8.29 31.72 -9.93
N SER A 374 -8.14 31.69 -11.27
CA SER A 374 -9.28 31.60 -12.18
C SER A 374 -10.06 30.29 -11.97
N ALA A 375 -11.36 30.29 -12.31
CA ALA A 375 -12.21 29.11 -12.20
C ALA A 375 -11.61 27.88 -12.90
N GLY A 376 -11.11 28.07 -14.14
CA GLY A 376 -10.46 27.00 -14.90
C GLY A 376 -9.22 26.42 -14.21
N ALA A 377 -8.40 27.27 -13.60
CA ALA A 377 -7.23 26.82 -12.84
C ALA A 377 -7.64 26.02 -11.58
N LYS A 378 -8.69 26.45 -10.87
CA LYS A 378 -9.22 25.70 -9.71
C LYS A 378 -9.76 24.34 -10.12
N PHE A 379 -10.51 24.26 -11.21
CA PHE A 379 -11.05 22.99 -11.72
C PHE A 379 -9.94 22.03 -12.15
N ALA A 380 -8.96 22.50 -12.94
CA ALA A 380 -7.83 21.68 -13.36
C ALA A 380 -7.03 21.14 -12.17
N LYS A 381 -6.84 21.97 -11.14
CA LYS A 381 -6.18 21.60 -9.89
C LYS A 381 -6.92 20.48 -9.15
N MET A 382 -8.24 20.63 -8.97
CA MET A 382 -9.07 19.66 -8.25
C MET A 382 -9.21 18.34 -9.01
N ASP A 383 -9.26 18.39 -10.35
CA ASP A 383 -9.25 17.20 -11.19
C ASP A 383 -7.91 16.45 -11.12
N LEU A 384 -6.79 17.19 -11.10
CA LEU A 384 -5.44 16.63 -11.00
C LEU A 384 -5.24 15.86 -9.69
N ILE A 385 -5.61 16.46 -8.54
CA ILE A 385 -5.39 15.85 -7.22
C ILE A 385 -6.41 14.76 -6.87
N GLY A 386 -7.52 14.69 -7.61
CA GLY A 386 -8.38 13.50 -7.63
C GLY A 386 -9.30 13.27 -6.44
N LEU A 387 -9.71 14.33 -5.72
CA LEU A 387 -10.61 14.18 -4.56
C LEU A 387 -11.97 13.59 -5.00
N PRO A 388 -12.60 12.69 -4.23
CA PRO A 388 -13.82 11.98 -4.65
C PRO A 388 -14.97 12.91 -5.07
N TRP A 389 -15.14 14.01 -4.35
CA TRP A 389 -16.17 15.01 -4.61
C TRP A 389 -15.58 16.40 -4.81
N GLN A 390 -16.21 17.19 -5.67
CA GLN A 390 -15.97 18.61 -5.81
C GLN A 390 -17.28 19.37 -5.67
N LEU A 391 -17.32 20.40 -4.82
CA LEU A 391 -18.49 21.27 -4.67
C LEU A 391 -18.11 22.69 -5.08
N VAL A 392 -18.79 23.23 -6.09
CA VAL A 392 -18.52 24.54 -6.66
C VAL A 392 -19.53 25.54 -6.13
N VAL A 393 -19.01 26.60 -5.50
CA VAL A 393 -19.77 27.73 -4.98
C VAL A 393 -19.41 28.96 -5.79
N GLY A 394 -20.41 29.56 -6.44
CA GLY A 394 -20.22 30.77 -7.23
C GLY A 394 -21.39 31.75 -7.12
N PRO A 395 -21.17 33.05 -7.42
CA PRO A 395 -22.18 34.09 -7.18
C PRO A 395 -23.51 33.86 -7.91
N ARG A 396 -23.45 33.32 -9.13
CA ARG A 396 -24.66 33.03 -9.93
C ARG A 396 -25.53 31.96 -9.27
N GLY A 397 -24.95 30.81 -8.91
CA GLY A 397 -25.68 29.74 -8.22
C GLY A 397 -26.19 30.19 -6.86
N ILE A 398 -25.36 30.89 -6.07
CA ILE A 398 -25.77 31.36 -4.75
C ILE A 398 -26.91 32.37 -4.81
N SER A 399 -27.03 33.16 -5.88
CA SER A 399 -28.19 34.07 -6.05
C SER A 399 -29.52 33.33 -6.16
N THR A 400 -29.51 32.06 -6.58
CA THR A 400 -30.68 31.17 -6.66
C THR A 400 -30.67 30.06 -5.59
N GLY A 401 -29.71 30.07 -4.66
CA GLY A 401 -29.56 29.05 -3.61
C GLY A 401 -28.96 27.72 -4.08
N MET A 402 -28.37 27.69 -5.27
CA MET A 402 -27.86 26.50 -5.94
C MET A 402 -26.33 26.41 -5.91
N VAL A 403 -25.82 25.18 -5.98
CA VAL A 403 -24.40 24.82 -6.07
C VAL A 403 -24.23 23.66 -7.06
N GLU A 404 -23.04 23.54 -7.68
CA GLU A 404 -22.73 22.39 -8.54
C GLU A 404 -21.91 21.36 -7.76
N LEU A 405 -22.42 20.13 -7.65
CA LEU A 405 -21.70 18.99 -7.09
C LEU A 405 -21.21 18.09 -8.23
N LYS A 406 -19.93 17.74 -8.21
CA LYS A 406 -19.30 16.85 -9.18
C LYS A 406 -18.74 15.61 -8.50
N ASN A 407 -19.04 14.44 -9.04
CA ASN A 407 -18.36 13.19 -8.69
C ASN A 407 -17.09 13.04 -9.54
N ARG A 408 -15.91 12.91 -8.92
CA ARG A 408 -14.64 12.84 -9.66
C ARG A 408 -14.49 11.55 -10.47
N LYS A 409 -15.06 10.44 -10.00
CA LYS A 409 -14.97 9.12 -10.66
C LYS A 409 -15.86 9.04 -11.90
N THR A 410 -17.11 9.49 -11.81
CA THR A 410 -18.06 9.40 -12.94
C THR A 410 -18.01 10.64 -13.85
N GLY A 411 -17.52 11.77 -13.33
CA GLY A 411 -17.56 13.05 -14.02
C GLY A 411 -18.94 13.72 -14.03
N GLU A 412 -19.96 13.06 -13.48
CA GLU A 412 -21.32 13.58 -13.39
C GLU A 412 -21.36 14.84 -12.54
N LYS A 413 -22.19 15.79 -13.00
CA LYS A 413 -22.41 17.09 -12.38
C LYS A 413 -23.90 17.27 -12.13
N GLU A 414 -24.23 17.72 -10.93
CA GLU A 414 -25.59 17.99 -10.52
C GLU A 414 -25.68 19.40 -9.95
N GLU A 415 -26.66 20.18 -10.42
CA GLU A 415 -27.01 21.45 -9.82
C GLU A 415 -28.06 21.19 -8.72
N LEU A 416 -27.69 21.43 -7.47
CA LEU A 416 -28.50 21.11 -6.29
C LEU A 416 -28.62 22.33 -5.39
N SER A 417 -29.65 22.37 -4.54
CA SER A 417 -29.65 23.31 -3.42
C SER A 417 -28.49 22.98 -2.48
N LEU A 418 -27.97 23.99 -1.77
CA LEU A 418 -26.86 23.81 -0.84
C LEU A 418 -27.15 22.73 0.22
N GLU A 419 -28.38 22.71 0.73
CA GLU A 419 -28.83 21.72 1.72
C GLU A 419 -28.83 20.29 1.16
N THR A 420 -29.36 20.10 -0.05
CA THR A 420 -29.37 18.79 -0.72
C THR A 420 -27.96 18.29 -1.01
N ALA A 421 -27.07 19.17 -1.46
CA ALA A 421 -25.66 18.82 -1.67
C ALA A 421 -24.98 18.37 -0.37
N ILE A 422 -25.21 19.09 0.74
CA ILE A 422 -24.70 18.72 2.07
C ILE A 422 -25.23 17.35 2.51
N ASN A 423 -26.52 17.10 2.35
CA ASN A 423 -27.14 15.82 2.73
C ASN A 423 -26.57 14.65 1.92
N LYS A 424 -26.34 14.84 0.63
CA LYS A 424 -25.72 13.83 -0.24
C LYS A 424 -24.28 13.52 0.19
N LEU A 425 -23.50 14.56 0.50
CA LEU A 425 -22.10 14.43 0.94
C LEU A 425 -21.94 13.78 2.33
N ARG A 426 -22.97 13.81 3.19
CA ARG A 426 -22.94 13.13 4.50
C ARG A 426 -23.20 11.62 4.42
N GLN A 427 -23.81 11.16 3.33
CA GLN A 427 -24.16 9.75 3.12
C GLN A 427 -23.06 8.98 2.38
N CYS A 428 -22.07 9.70 1.84
CA CYS A 428 -20.92 9.16 1.11
C CYS A 428 -19.69 9.17 2.02
#